data_AF-A0A920YGF7-F1
#
_entry.id   AF-A0A920YGF7-F1
#
_cell.length_a   1.000
_cell.length_b   1.000
_cell.length_c   1.000
_cell.angle_alpha   90.00
_cell.angle_beta   90.00
_cell.angle_gamma   90.00
#
_symmetry.space_group_name_H-M   'P 1'
#
loop_
_entity.id
_entity.type
_entity.pdbx_description
1 polymer ?
#
loop_
_entity_poly.entity_id
_entity_poly.type
_entity_poly.pdbx_seq_one_letter_code
_entity_poly.pdbx_strand_id
1 'polypeptide(L)' 'MIQQESRLRVADNTGAREVLVIRVLGGSRRRYGRVGDIVVATVKQATPT' A
#
# COMPACT_ATOMS: atom_id res chain seq x y z
N MET A 1 -3.39 9.61 5.98
CA MET A 1 -2.40 10.06 5.00
C MET A 1 -1.29 9.02 4.98
N ILE A 2 -0.88 8.56 3.81
CA ILE A 2 0.14 7.51 3.65
C ILE A 2 1.27 8.01 2.76
N GLN A 3 2.46 7.45 2.89
CA GLN A 3 3.63 7.80 2.08
C GLN A 3 4.44 6.55 1.74
N GLN A 4 5.53 6.72 0.99
CA GLN A 4 6.50 5.66 0.78
C GLN A 4 6.97 5.07 2.14
N GLU A 5 7.13 3.76 2.20
CA GLU A 5 7.45 2.96 3.40
C GLU A 5 6.35 2.85 4.47
N SER A 6 5.17 3.44 4.26
CA SER A 6 4.04 3.22 5.17
C SER A 6 3.59 1.76 5.15
N ARG A 7 3.40 1.17 6.34
CA ARG A 7 2.77 -0.16 6.51
C ARG A 7 1.26 -0.03 6.62
N LEU A 8 0.52 -0.82 5.84
CA LEU A 8 -0.94 -0.83 5.83
C LEU A 8 -1.47 -2.24 6.03
N ARG A 9 -2.59 -2.34 6.76
CA ARG A 9 -3.37 -3.57 6.84
C ARG A 9 -4.23 -3.70 5.59
N VAL A 10 -4.26 -4.90 5.03
CA VAL A 10 -5.09 -5.20 3.86
C VAL A 10 -6.52 -5.51 4.33
N ALA A 11 -7.51 -4.94 3.65
CA ALA A 11 -8.93 -5.09 3.95
C ALA A 11 -9.64 -5.79 2.77
N ASP A 12 -9.09 -6.91 2.35
CA ASP A 12 -9.62 -7.75 1.28
C ASP A 12 -9.49 -9.24 1.64
N ASN A 13 -9.84 -10.12 0.70
CA ASN A 13 -9.76 -11.58 0.82
C ASN A 13 -8.71 -12.21 -0.12
N THR A 14 -7.69 -11.46 -0.54
CA THR A 14 -6.63 -11.94 -1.46
C THR A 14 -5.58 -12.82 -0.78
N GLY A 15 -5.57 -12.85 0.55
CA GLY A 15 -4.56 -13.54 1.37
C GLY A 15 -3.42 -12.63 1.85
N ALA A 16 -3.27 -11.42 1.32
CA ALA A 16 -2.36 -10.45 1.92
C ALA A 16 -2.90 -9.92 3.26
N ARG A 17 -2.03 -9.74 4.26
CA ARG A 17 -2.39 -9.20 5.59
C ARG A 17 -1.77 -7.82 5.83
N GLU A 18 -0.51 -7.66 5.45
CA GLU A 18 0.21 -6.40 5.58
C GLU A 18 1.00 -6.10 4.32
N VAL A 19 0.94 -4.84 3.89
CA VAL A 19 1.70 -4.32 2.75
C VAL A 19 2.54 -3.12 3.15
N LEU A 20 3.66 -2.94 2.45
CA LEU A 20 4.47 -1.72 2.50
C LEU A 20 4.30 -0.94 1.20
N VAL A 21 3.98 0.35 1.31
CA VAL A 21 3.84 1.25 0.17
C VAL A 21 5.20 1.54 -0.45
N ILE A 22 5.37 1.23 -1.74
CA ILE A 22 6.57 1.55 -2.52
C ILE A 22 6.41 2.93 -3.18
N ARG A 23 5.21 3.23 -3.70
CA ARG A 23 4.96 4.49 -4.41
C ARG A 23 3.49 4.88 -4.39
N VAL A 24 3.19 6.16 -4.20
CA VAL A 24 1.86 6.74 -4.44
C VAL A 24 1.78 7.20 -5.89
N LEU A 25 0.80 6.72 -6.65
CA LEU A 25 0.63 7.07 -8.06
C LEU A 25 -0.06 8.43 -8.24
N GLY A 26 0.12 9.05 -9.41
CA GLY A 26 -0.49 10.34 -9.74
C GLY A 26 0.48 11.52 -9.88
N GLY A 27 1.74 11.27 -10.27
CA GLY A 27 2.72 12.30 -10.67
C GLY A 27 4.07 12.21 -9.96
N SER A 28 5.08 12.89 -10.50
CA SER A 28 6.47 12.83 -10.01
C SER A 28 6.69 13.53 -8.67
N ARG A 29 5.87 14.52 -8.31
CA ARG A 29 5.99 15.30 -7.06
C ARG A 29 5.04 14.82 -5.94
N ARG A 30 4.29 13.74 -6.16
CA ARG A 30 3.31 13.27 -5.19
C ARG A 30 4.00 12.56 -4.04
N ARG A 31 3.93 13.15 -2.85
CA ARG A 31 4.56 12.63 -1.61
C ARG A 31 3.61 11.82 -0.73
N TYR A 32 2.32 12.14 -0.78
CA TYR A 32 1.32 11.58 0.11
C TYR A 32 0.10 11.06 -0.65
N GLY A 33 -0.43 9.94 -0.15
CA GLY A 33 -1.69 9.33 -0.56
C GLY A 33 -2.82 9.60 0.44
N ARG A 34 -4.03 9.70 -0.07
CA ARG A 34 -5.31 9.78 0.65
C ARG A 34 -6.25 8.67 0.17
N VAL A 35 -7.42 8.55 0.79
CA VAL A 35 -8.46 7.60 0.37
C VAL A 35 -8.80 7.82 -1.11
N GLY A 36 -8.86 6.75 -1.89
CA GLY A 36 -9.11 6.79 -3.34
C GLY A 36 -7.85 6.84 -4.21
N ASP A 37 -6.68 7.13 -3.64
CA ASP A 37 -5.42 7.09 -4.38
C ASP A 37 -4.92 5.66 -4.59
N ILE A 38 -4.35 5.38 -5.76
CA ILE A 38 -3.73 4.09 -6.08
C ILE A 38 -2.26 4.11 -5.68
N VAL A 39 -1.80 3.01 -5.10
CA VAL A 39 -0.41 2.83 -4.68
C VAL A 39 0.18 1.55 -5.28
N VAL A 40 1.50 1.58 -5.52
CA VAL A 40 2.29 0.36 -5.70
C VAL A 40 2.75 -0.09 -4.33
N ALA A 41 2.52 -1.34 -3.98
CA ALA A 41 2.86 -1.90 -2.68
C ALA A 41 3.45 -3.30 -2.80
N THR A 42 4.22 -3.72 -1.80
CA THR A 42 4.75 -5.08 -1.67
C THR A 42 4.14 -5.77 -0.45
N VAL A 43 3.77 -7.04 -0.60
CA VAL A 43 3.26 -7.87 0.50
C VAL A 43 4.40 -8.17 1.47
N LYS A 44 4.16 -7.88 2.75
CA LYS A 44 5.10 -8.13 3.84
C LYS A 44 4.65 -9.25 4.77
N GLN A 45 3.34 -9.48 4.82
CA GLN A 45 2.77 -10.65 5.48
C GLN A 45 1.58 -11.14 4.64
N ALA A 46 1.54 -12.45 4.41
CA ALA A 46 0.43 -13.14 3.76
C ALA A 46 -0.07 -14.30 4.62
N THR A 47 -1.29 -14.75 4.35
CA THR A 47 -1.75 -16.06 4.79
C THR A 47 -0.92 -17.16 4.09
N PRO A 48 -0.63 -18.28 4.76
CA PRO A 48 0.20 -19.35 4.19
C PRO A 48 -0.40 -20.15 3.02
N THR A 49 -1.52 -19.71 2.44
CA THR A 49 -2.39 -20.51 1.56
C THR A 49 -2.81 -19.71 0.34
#